data_AF-A0A089KZ37-F1
#
_entry.id   AF-A0A089KZ37-F1
#
_cell.length_a   1.000
_cell.length_b   1.000
_cell.length_c   1.000
_cell.angle_alpha   90.00
_cell.angle_beta   90.00
_cell.angle_gamma   90.00
#
_symmetry.space_group_name_H-M   'P 1'
#
loop_
_entity.id
_entity.type
_entity.pdbx_description
1 polymer ?
#
loop_
_entity_poly.entity_id
_entity_poly.type
_entity_poly.pdbx_seq_one_letter_code
_entity_poly.pdbx_strand_id
1 'polypeptide(L)'
;MKNKVVMAIMILSLITSLLTFAQSYYRTAEGQGSADRQIRNTIFDLSDRQMKQAIATGSGDLQSVKAFQTEQQAAVIESNQSGIQPSVNVNTPYYYIAMMSYSALSTGQEYTLSEARKLNKQFSDLGQLGFSIKASGDNARFTEHISIMLRQGSTAMQPGSITGKDEQADKDGAEAGSTSYSKVLIPISIHAESISASLPS
;
A
#
# COMPACT_ATOMS: atom_id res chain seq x y z
N MET A 1 11.14 22.47 27.57
CA MET A 1 9.83 22.20 26.94
C MET A 1 10.06 21.20 25.84
N LYS A 2 9.47 19.99 25.95
CA LYS A 2 9.67 18.91 24.97
C LYS A 2 8.89 19.26 23.70
N ASN A 3 9.58 19.56 22.60
CA ASN A 3 8.97 19.67 21.29
C ASN A 3 8.31 18.32 20.98
N LYS A 4 6.98 18.25 21.05
CA LYS A 4 6.22 17.11 20.56
C LYS A 4 6.26 17.20 19.04
N VAL A 5 7.13 16.42 18.41
CA VAL A 5 7.15 16.27 16.95
C VAL A 5 5.91 15.46 16.59
N VAL A 6 4.91 16.12 16.00
CA VAL A 6 3.70 15.47 15.49
C VAL A 6 3.99 15.05 14.05
N MET A 7 3.95 13.74 13.76
CA MET A 7 4.18 13.22 12.42
C MET A 7 2.86 12.92 11.73
N ALA A 8 2.58 13.68 10.67
CA ALA A 8 1.42 13.49 9.80
C ALA A 8 1.90 13.11 8.39
N ILE A 9 1.30 12.07 7.83
CA ILE A 9 1.58 11.58 6.48
C ILE A 9 0.30 11.68 5.65
N MET A 10 0.34 12.43 4.54
CA MET A 10 -0.72 12.51 3.54
C MET A 10 -0.31 11.80 2.26
N ILE A 11 -1.13 10.84 1.86
CA ILE A 11 -0.86 9.93 0.74
C ILE A 11 -1.86 10.21 -0.38
N LEU A 12 -1.37 10.32 -1.63
CA LEU A 12 -2.23 10.33 -2.80
C LEU A 12 -2.42 8.90 -3.29
N SER A 13 -3.66 8.41 -3.33
CA SER A 13 -3.95 7.21 -4.11
C SER A 13 -4.08 7.60 -5.58
N LEU A 14 -2.96 7.68 -6.30
CA LEU A 14 -2.97 7.81 -7.74
C LEU A 14 -3.02 6.40 -8.34
N ILE A 15 -4.23 5.90 -8.65
CA ILE A 15 -4.37 4.68 -9.46
C ILE A 15 -3.97 5.05 -10.90
N THR A 16 -2.67 5.14 -11.15
CA THR A 16 -2.09 5.40 -12.47
C THR A 16 -1.01 4.37 -12.79
N SER A 17 -1.41 3.10 -12.79
CA SER A 17 -0.90 2.11 -13.75
C SER A 17 -1.82 2.02 -14.98
N LEU A 18 -2.35 3.18 -15.38
CA LEU A 18 -2.89 3.49 -16.71
C LEU A 18 -1.80 4.07 -17.62
N LEU A 19 -0.53 3.66 -17.46
CA LEU A 19 0.58 4.12 -18.29
C LEU A 19 0.51 3.61 -19.76
N THR A 20 -0.65 3.06 -20.18
CA THR A 20 -1.03 2.91 -21.60
C THR A 20 -2.46 3.38 -21.92
N PHE A 21 -3.17 4.03 -20.98
CA PHE A 21 -4.61 4.34 -21.11
C PHE A 21 -4.93 5.84 -21.12
N ALA A 22 -3.94 6.72 -21.01
CA ALA A 22 -4.15 8.17 -21.10
C ALA A 22 -4.64 8.67 -22.48
N GLN A 23 -4.83 7.79 -23.48
CA GLN A 23 -5.43 8.16 -24.76
C GLN A 23 -6.97 8.02 -24.84
N SER A 24 -7.65 7.43 -23.85
CA SER A 24 -9.11 7.19 -23.97
C SER A 24 -10.01 8.17 -23.19
N TYR A 25 -9.45 9.08 -22.39
CA TYR A 25 -10.19 9.96 -21.50
C TYR A 25 -10.78 11.20 -22.20
N TYR A 26 -11.63 10.99 -23.20
CA TYR A 26 -12.64 11.98 -23.63
C TYR A 26 -13.89 11.24 -24.11
N ARG A 27 -14.71 10.71 -23.18
CA ARG A 27 -16.15 10.46 -23.40
C ARG A 27 -16.90 10.13 -22.09
N THR A 28 -17.47 11.20 -21.52
CA THR A 28 -18.80 11.32 -20.88
C THR A 28 -19.48 10.11 -20.20
N ALA A 29 -19.68 10.25 -18.88
CA ALA A 29 -20.89 10.04 -18.04
C ALA A 29 -21.87 8.83 -18.20
N GLU A 30 -21.74 7.94 -19.18
CA GLU A 30 -22.50 6.66 -19.21
C GLU A 30 -21.59 5.42 -19.03
N GLY A 31 -20.27 5.62 -18.98
CA GLY A 31 -19.26 4.55 -18.91
C GLY A 31 -18.63 4.31 -17.53
N GLN A 32 -19.00 5.09 -16.51
CA GLN A 32 -18.29 5.10 -15.21
C GLN A 32 -18.38 3.75 -14.48
N GLY A 33 -19.56 3.09 -14.50
CA GLY A 33 -19.73 1.75 -13.92
C GLY A 33 -19.03 0.63 -14.72
N SER A 34 -18.77 0.84 -16.01
CA SER A 34 -18.00 -0.12 -16.84
C SER A 34 -16.50 0.07 -16.64
N ALA A 35 -16.03 1.32 -16.57
CA ALA A 35 -14.63 1.66 -16.31
C ALA A 35 -14.20 1.19 -14.90
N ASP A 36 -15.03 1.42 -13.89
CA ASP A 36 -14.73 0.98 -12.52
C ASP A 36 -14.66 -0.54 -12.40
N ARG A 37 -15.57 -1.27 -13.07
CA ARG A 37 -15.49 -2.74 -13.15
C ARG A 37 -14.25 -3.21 -13.90
N GLN A 38 -13.92 -2.57 -15.02
CA GLN A 38 -12.74 -2.92 -15.80
C GLN A 38 -11.44 -2.69 -15.00
N ILE A 39 -11.35 -1.59 -14.26
CA ILE A 39 -10.23 -1.28 -13.37
C ILE A 39 -10.16 -2.32 -12.25
N ARG A 40 -11.29 -2.62 -11.59
CA ARG A 40 -11.36 -3.64 -10.55
C ARG A 40 -10.90 -5.01 -11.06
N ASN A 41 -11.43 -5.47 -12.18
CA ASN A 41 -11.05 -6.76 -12.75
C ASN A 41 -9.56 -6.78 -13.14
N THR A 42 -9.02 -5.66 -13.64
CA THR A 42 -7.58 -5.57 -13.97
C THR A 42 -6.69 -5.70 -12.73
N ILE A 43 -7.13 -5.18 -11.59
CA ILE A 43 -6.38 -5.19 -10.34
C ILE A 43 -6.52 -6.53 -9.60
N PHE A 44 -7.74 -7.06 -9.51
CA PHE A 44 -8.08 -8.18 -8.65
C PHE A 44 -8.14 -9.52 -9.39
N ASP A 45 -8.50 -9.54 -10.68
CA ASP A 45 -8.70 -10.79 -11.42
C ASP A 45 -7.47 -11.11 -12.28
N LEU A 46 -6.34 -11.36 -11.61
CA LEU A 46 -5.11 -11.75 -12.30
C LEU A 46 -5.28 -13.07 -13.04
N SER A 47 -4.91 -13.07 -14.32
CA SER A 47 -4.77 -14.30 -15.10
C SER A 47 -3.61 -15.16 -14.58
N ASP A 48 -3.63 -16.46 -14.89
CA ASP A 48 -2.51 -17.38 -14.61
C ASP A 48 -1.17 -16.87 -15.13
N ARG A 49 -1.18 -16.19 -16.29
CA ARG A 49 0.02 -15.59 -16.86
C ARG A 49 0.55 -14.46 -15.99
N GLN A 50 -0.32 -13.56 -15.51
CA GLN A 50 0.05 -12.47 -14.62
C GLN A 50 0.53 -12.99 -13.26
N MET A 51 -0.12 -14.03 -12.72
CA MET A 51 0.33 -14.66 -11.47
C MET A 51 1.70 -15.31 -11.63
N LYS A 52 1.96 -16.06 -12.72
CA LYS A 52 3.30 -16.60 -13.01
C LYS A 52 4.36 -15.50 -13.14
N GLN A 53 3.98 -14.38 -13.76
CA GLN A 53 4.88 -13.23 -13.87
C GLN A 53 5.20 -12.62 -12.51
N ALA A 54 4.20 -12.45 -11.63
CA ALA A 54 4.41 -11.97 -10.26
C ALA A 54 5.32 -12.91 -9.46
N ILE A 55 5.13 -14.23 -9.58
CA ILE A 55 6.02 -15.23 -8.96
C ILE A 55 7.46 -15.02 -9.45
N ALA A 56 7.66 -14.91 -10.76
CA ALA A 56 8.97 -14.72 -11.36
C ALA A 56 9.63 -13.40 -10.92
N THR A 57 8.85 -12.31 -10.77
CA THR A 57 9.34 -11.06 -10.19
C THR A 57 9.87 -11.28 -8.77
N GLY A 58 9.16 -12.03 -7.94
CA GLY A 58 9.58 -12.36 -6.57
C GLY A 58 10.75 -13.33 -6.47
N SER A 59 10.89 -14.24 -7.45
CA SER A 59 12.02 -15.18 -7.53
C SER A 59 13.33 -14.54 -8.02
N GLY A 60 13.32 -13.24 -8.33
CA GLY A 60 14.50 -12.50 -8.75
C GLY A 60 15.52 -12.29 -7.62
N ASP A 61 16.67 -11.72 -7.97
CA ASP A 61 17.66 -11.32 -6.97
C ASP A 61 17.17 -10.15 -6.10
N LEU A 62 17.86 -9.90 -4.98
CA LEU A 62 17.51 -8.83 -4.04
C LEU A 62 17.39 -7.46 -4.71
N GLN A 63 18.22 -7.16 -5.72
CA GLN A 63 18.22 -5.85 -6.37
C GLN A 63 17.00 -5.67 -7.26
N SER A 64 16.64 -6.70 -8.03
CA SER A 64 15.46 -6.72 -8.87
C SER A 64 14.17 -6.59 -8.05
N VAL A 65 14.10 -7.26 -6.90
CA VAL A 65 12.96 -7.17 -5.99
C VAL A 65 12.88 -5.79 -5.34
N LYS A 66 14.01 -5.19 -4.94
CA LYS A 66 14.05 -3.81 -4.42
C LYS A 66 13.62 -2.78 -5.47
N ALA A 67 14.06 -2.95 -6.72
CA ALA A 67 13.66 -2.10 -7.83
C ALA A 67 12.14 -2.19 -8.05
N PHE A 68 11.61 -3.41 -8.12
CA PHE A 68 10.16 -3.63 -8.20
C PHE A 68 9.41 -2.98 -7.03
N GLN A 69 9.85 -3.19 -5.79
CA GLN A 69 9.25 -2.54 -4.61
C GLN A 69 9.23 -1.02 -4.73
N THR A 70 10.29 -0.42 -5.26
CA THR A 70 10.40 1.03 -5.46
C THR A 70 9.44 1.52 -6.55
N GLU A 71 9.31 0.79 -7.66
CA GLU A 71 8.37 1.10 -8.75
C GLU A 71 6.90 1.05 -8.31
N GLN A 72 6.59 0.23 -7.31
CA GLN A 72 5.22 0.10 -6.77
C GLN A 72 4.88 1.12 -5.68
N GLN A 73 5.81 2.04 -5.35
CA GLN A 73 5.56 3.05 -4.33
C GLN A 73 4.57 4.12 -4.81
N ALA A 74 3.60 4.42 -3.96
CA ALA A 74 2.70 5.55 -4.14
C ALA A 74 3.39 6.86 -3.74
N ALA A 75 3.01 7.95 -4.40
CA ALA A 75 3.51 9.28 -4.08
C ALA A 75 3.02 9.75 -2.71
N VAL A 76 3.95 10.22 -1.88
CA VAL A 76 3.66 10.96 -0.64
C VAL A 76 3.52 12.44 -1.01
N ILE A 77 2.34 13.04 -0.73
CA ILE A 77 2.08 14.45 -1.05
C ILE A 77 2.70 15.35 0.00
N GLU A 78 2.54 14.97 1.26
CA GLU A 78 3.04 15.74 2.40
C GLU A 78 3.44 14.76 3.50
N SER A 79 4.58 15.06 4.12
CA SER A 79 5.08 14.33 5.27
C SER A 79 5.83 15.32 6.15
N ASN A 80 5.42 15.37 7.41
CA ASN A 80 6.07 16.18 8.44
C ASN A 80 7.07 15.35 9.26
N GLN A 81 7.47 14.18 8.75
CA GLN A 81 8.52 13.35 9.34
C GLN A 81 9.89 13.99 9.10
N SER A 82 10.69 14.09 10.15
CA SER A 82 12.10 14.47 10.03
C SER A 82 12.93 13.29 9.53
N GLY A 83 13.89 13.54 8.65
CA GLY A 83 14.81 12.51 8.14
C GLY A 83 14.30 11.79 6.89
N ILE A 84 14.36 10.46 6.89
CA ILE A 84 13.98 9.63 5.75
C ILE A 84 12.47 9.75 5.52
N GLN A 85 12.06 10.07 4.29
CA GLN A 85 10.64 10.13 3.94
C GLN A 85 10.00 8.73 4.00
N PRO A 86 8.75 8.61 4.47
CA PRO A 86 8.07 7.32 4.50
C PRO A 86 7.87 6.80 3.07
N SER A 87 7.94 5.48 2.89
CA SER A 87 7.54 4.84 1.64
C SER A 87 6.15 4.23 1.78
N VAL A 88 5.36 4.32 0.72
CA VAL A 88 3.97 3.84 0.70
C VAL A 88 3.82 2.84 -0.42
N ASN A 89 3.27 1.66 -0.15
CA ASN A 89 2.95 0.69 -1.19
C ASN A 89 1.44 0.48 -1.26
N VAL A 90 0.91 0.39 -2.48
CA VAL A 90 -0.45 -0.10 -2.72
C VAL A 90 -0.40 -1.61 -2.75
N ASN A 91 -1.14 -2.23 -1.84
CA ASN A 91 -1.15 -3.66 -1.62
C ASN A 91 -2.05 -4.34 -2.65
N THR A 92 -1.55 -4.53 -3.88
CA THR A 92 -2.24 -5.27 -4.94
C THR A 92 -2.00 -6.77 -4.83
N PRO A 93 -2.86 -7.63 -5.41
CA PRO A 93 -2.62 -9.07 -5.45
C PRO A 93 -1.29 -9.40 -6.15
N TYR A 94 -0.96 -8.67 -7.22
CA TYR A 94 0.30 -8.85 -7.95
C TYR A 94 1.50 -8.58 -7.02
N TYR A 95 1.47 -7.45 -6.31
CA TYR A 95 2.51 -7.09 -5.35
C TYR A 95 2.66 -8.15 -4.26
N TYR A 96 1.56 -8.61 -3.68
CA TYR A 96 1.59 -9.64 -2.63
C TYR A 96 2.16 -10.96 -3.14
N ILE A 97 1.76 -11.43 -4.33
CA ILE A 97 2.31 -12.66 -4.91
C ILE A 97 3.82 -12.54 -5.10
N ALA A 98 4.32 -11.39 -5.60
CA ALA A 98 5.74 -11.16 -5.75
C ALA A 98 6.48 -11.16 -4.40
N MET A 99 5.95 -10.50 -3.37
CA MET A 99 6.60 -10.47 -2.04
C MET A 99 6.56 -11.82 -1.33
N MET A 100 5.46 -12.57 -1.47
CA MET A 100 5.35 -13.92 -0.93
C MET A 100 6.30 -14.89 -1.64
N SER A 101 6.46 -14.76 -2.96
CA SER A 101 7.45 -15.53 -3.73
C SER A 101 8.87 -15.25 -3.28
N TYR A 102 9.22 -13.97 -3.09
CA TYR A 102 10.52 -13.59 -2.55
C TYR A 102 10.77 -14.13 -1.14
N SER A 103 9.76 -14.07 -0.25
CA SER A 103 9.87 -14.59 1.11
C SER A 103 9.98 -16.12 1.15
N ALA A 104 9.30 -16.83 0.26
CA ALA A 104 9.46 -18.28 0.13
C ALA A 104 10.88 -18.62 -0.33
N LEU A 105 11.38 -17.93 -1.36
CA LEU A 105 12.73 -18.13 -1.87
C LEU A 105 13.80 -17.88 -0.81
N SER A 106 13.66 -16.82 0.00
CA SER A 106 14.62 -16.49 1.07
C SER A 106 14.64 -17.51 2.20
N THR A 107 13.61 -18.35 2.32
CA THR A 107 13.52 -19.46 3.27
C THR A 107 13.76 -20.83 2.62
N GLY A 108 14.18 -20.86 1.34
CA GLY A 108 14.48 -22.08 0.60
C GLY A 108 13.23 -22.84 0.11
N GLN A 109 12.07 -22.18 0.08
CA GLN A 109 10.81 -22.73 -0.39
C GLN A 109 10.44 -22.17 -1.77
N GLU A 110 9.62 -22.92 -2.52
CA GLU A 110 9.03 -22.45 -3.77
C GLU A 110 7.61 -21.94 -3.51
N TYR A 111 7.28 -20.77 -4.06
CA TYR A 111 5.92 -20.25 -4.06
C TYR A 111 5.21 -20.63 -5.36
N THR A 112 4.14 -21.40 -5.24
CA THR A 112 3.48 -22.06 -6.38
C THR A 112 2.36 -21.24 -6.99
N LEU A 113 1.98 -21.56 -8.23
CA LEU A 113 0.80 -20.97 -8.87
C LEU A 113 -0.50 -21.28 -8.11
N SER A 114 -0.57 -22.42 -7.42
CA SER A 114 -1.74 -22.79 -6.61
C SER A 114 -1.91 -21.84 -5.43
N GLU A 115 -0.81 -21.48 -4.75
CA GLU A 115 -0.81 -20.51 -3.65
C GLU A 115 -1.14 -19.11 -4.16
N ALA A 116 -0.56 -18.71 -5.30
CA ALA A 116 -0.89 -17.45 -5.95
C ALA A 116 -2.38 -17.33 -6.29
N ARG A 117 -3.01 -18.40 -6.80
CA ARG A 117 -4.46 -18.43 -7.09
C ARG A 117 -5.31 -18.28 -5.84
N LYS A 118 -4.92 -18.93 -4.73
CA LYS A 118 -5.62 -18.78 -3.44
C LYS A 118 -5.55 -17.34 -2.95
N LEU A 119 -4.37 -16.74 -2.99
CA LEU A 119 -4.18 -15.35 -2.59
C LEU A 119 -4.97 -14.40 -3.50
N ASN A 120 -4.88 -14.57 -4.82
CA ASN A 120 -5.60 -13.74 -5.77
C ASN A 120 -7.11 -13.80 -5.52
N LYS A 121 -7.65 -15.01 -5.29
CA LYS A 121 -9.07 -15.19 -4.94
C LYS A 121 -9.45 -14.46 -3.65
N GLN A 122 -8.63 -14.53 -2.60
CA GLN A 122 -8.89 -13.79 -1.35
C GLN A 122 -8.99 -12.29 -1.59
N PHE A 123 -8.10 -11.73 -2.42
CA PHE A 123 -8.15 -10.31 -2.77
C PHE A 123 -9.37 -9.97 -3.64
N SER A 124 -9.72 -10.78 -4.64
CA SER A 124 -10.95 -10.58 -5.45
C SER A 124 -12.20 -10.62 -4.57
N ASP A 125 -12.28 -11.56 -3.62
CA ASP A 125 -13.43 -11.71 -2.73
C ASP A 125 -13.55 -10.50 -1.76
N LEU A 126 -12.43 -9.93 -1.30
CA LEU A 126 -12.43 -8.71 -0.48
C LEU A 126 -12.75 -7.45 -1.29
N GLY A 127 -12.26 -7.38 -2.54
CA GLY A 127 -12.50 -6.25 -3.45
C GLY A 127 -12.02 -4.89 -2.94
N GLN A 128 -11.04 -4.88 -2.04
CA GLN A 128 -10.50 -3.70 -1.38
C GLN A 128 -8.98 -3.64 -1.53
N LEU A 129 -8.46 -2.45 -1.84
CA LEU A 129 -7.04 -2.19 -1.85
C LEU A 129 -6.59 -1.76 -0.45
N GLY A 130 -5.54 -2.41 0.05
CA GLY A 130 -4.83 -1.97 1.24
C GLY A 130 -3.68 -1.03 0.90
N PHE A 131 -3.18 -0.34 1.92
CA PHE A 131 -1.93 0.41 1.83
C PHE A 131 -1.01 -0.05 2.96
N SER A 132 0.28 -0.11 2.69
CA SER A 132 1.31 -0.28 3.70
C SER A 132 2.27 0.89 3.66
N ILE A 133 2.68 1.37 4.83
CA ILE A 133 3.52 2.56 4.97
C ILE A 133 4.72 2.14 5.80
N LYS A 134 5.91 2.17 5.20
CA LYS A 134 7.15 2.02 5.96
C LYS A 134 7.59 3.40 6.40
N ALA A 135 7.47 3.67 7.69
CA ALA A 135 7.93 4.90 8.31
C ALA A 135 9.22 4.64 9.10
N SER A 136 9.98 5.71 9.34
CA SER A 136 11.22 5.68 10.11
C SER A 136 11.20 6.74 11.20
N GLY A 137 11.95 6.53 12.27
CA GLY A 137 12.04 7.50 13.36
C GLY A 137 13.26 7.30 14.25
N ASP A 138 13.47 8.28 15.12
CA ASP A 138 14.69 8.38 15.94
C ASP A 138 14.66 7.49 17.20
N ASN A 139 13.52 6.85 17.51
CA ASN A 139 13.37 6.00 18.69
C ASN A 139 12.38 4.87 18.48
N ALA A 140 12.47 3.81 19.28
CA ALA A 140 11.63 2.60 19.15
C ALA A 140 10.11 2.83 19.31
N ARG A 141 9.67 3.98 19.83
CA ARG A 141 8.26 4.30 20.12
C ARG A 141 7.71 5.42 19.23
N PHE A 142 8.42 5.78 18.16
CA PHE A 142 8.03 6.89 17.30
C PHE A 142 6.62 6.72 16.68
N THR A 143 6.15 5.47 16.58
CA THR A 143 4.84 5.07 16.04
C THR A 143 3.65 5.50 16.90
N GLU A 144 3.83 5.69 18.21
CA GLU A 144 2.78 6.15 19.16
C GLU A 144 2.19 7.52 18.77
N HIS A 145 2.92 8.28 17.93
CA HIS A 145 2.56 9.66 17.57
C HIS A 145 2.23 9.84 16.08
N ILE A 146 2.17 8.76 15.30
CA ILE A 146 1.90 8.83 13.88
C ILE A 146 0.39 8.98 13.62
N SER A 147 0.06 9.92 12.73
CA SER A 147 -1.24 10.02 12.09
C SER A 147 -1.10 9.85 10.58
N ILE A 148 -2.03 9.14 9.97
CA ILE A 148 -2.03 8.82 8.55
C ILE A 148 -3.38 9.26 7.98
N MET A 149 -3.35 9.99 6.87
CA MET A 149 -4.55 10.42 6.17
C MET A 149 -4.43 10.10 4.68
N LEU A 150 -5.43 9.40 4.15
CA LEU A 150 -5.52 9.10 2.73
C LEU A 150 -6.29 10.22 2.02
N ARG A 151 -5.75 10.75 0.93
CA ARG A 151 -6.45 11.73 0.09
C ARG A 151 -6.73 11.17 -1.29
N GLN A 152 -7.98 11.30 -1.71
CA GLN A 152 -8.44 10.97 -3.05
C GLN A 152 -9.21 12.16 -3.62
N GLY A 153 -8.58 12.92 -4.53
CA GLY A 153 -9.11 14.20 -4.99
C GLY A 153 -9.24 15.20 -3.84
N SER A 154 -10.42 15.80 -3.66
CA SER A 154 -10.72 16.69 -2.55
C SER A 154 -11.06 15.96 -1.23
N THR A 155 -11.34 14.66 -1.28
CA THR A 155 -11.76 13.88 -0.12
C THR A 155 -10.56 13.47 0.72
N ALA A 156 -10.65 13.70 2.04
CA ALA A 156 -9.69 13.24 3.03
C ALA A 156 -10.35 12.16 3.90
N MET A 157 -9.66 11.02 4.07
CA MET A 157 -10.13 9.86 4.81
C MET A 157 -9.13 9.53 5.90
N GLN A 158 -9.59 9.48 7.15
CA GLN A 158 -8.81 8.98 8.26
C GLN A 158 -9.09 7.48 8.44
N PRO A 159 -8.06 6.65 8.64
CA PRO A 159 -8.27 5.25 8.97
C PRO A 159 -8.88 5.15 10.37
N GLY A 160 -9.75 4.17 10.58
CA GLY A 160 -10.32 3.94 11.90
C GLY A 160 -9.33 3.27 12.86
N SER A 161 -8.35 2.54 12.33
CA SER A 161 -7.21 2.03 13.08
C SER A 161 -5.96 1.92 12.20
N ILE A 162 -4.78 1.83 12.82
CA ILE A 162 -3.50 1.65 12.13
C ILE A 162 -2.78 0.48 12.80
N THR A 163 -2.63 -0.64 12.12
CA THR A 163 -1.79 -1.76 12.61
C THR A 163 -0.34 -1.32 12.67
N GLY A 164 0.40 -1.77 13.69
CA GLY A 164 1.78 -1.35 13.94
C GLY A 164 1.90 -0.02 14.68
N LYS A 165 0.79 0.71 14.86
CA LYS A 165 0.71 1.86 15.77
C LYS A 165 0.80 1.35 17.21
N ASP A 166 1.53 2.09 18.05
CA ASP A 166 1.79 1.76 19.46
C ASP A 166 2.66 0.50 19.70
N GLU A 167 3.09 -0.16 18.63
CA GLU A 167 4.09 -1.23 18.70
C GLU A 167 5.52 -0.67 18.66
N GLN A 168 6.46 -1.39 19.28
CA GLN A 168 7.87 -1.05 19.13
C GLN A 168 8.33 -1.23 17.69
N ALA A 169 9.08 -0.25 17.22
CA ALA A 169 9.74 -0.23 15.93
C ALA A 169 11.00 -1.08 15.92
N ASP A 170 11.27 -1.67 14.76
CA ASP A 170 12.44 -2.48 14.53
C ASP A 170 13.66 -1.57 14.39
N LYS A 171 14.77 -1.97 14.99
CA LYS A 171 16.02 -1.22 14.86
C LYS A 171 16.61 -1.51 13.47
N ASP A 172 16.76 -0.48 12.65
CA ASP A 172 17.45 -0.61 11.37
C ASP A 172 18.95 -0.75 11.66
N GLY A 173 19.52 -1.89 11.27
CA GLY A 173 20.96 -2.11 11.34
C GLY A 173 21.65 -1.52 10.11
N ALA A 174 22.69 -0.71 10.36
CA ALA A 174 23.67 -0.17 9.42
C ALA A 174 23.38 1.22 8.82
N GLU A 175 23.80 2.25 9.56
CA GLU A 175 24.81 3.21 9.09
C GLU A 175 25.53 3.81 10.32
N ALA A 176 26.84 4.05 10.19
CA ALA A 176 27.70 4.41 11.31
C ALA A 176 27.27 5.71 11.99
N GLY A 177 26.74 5.62 13.22
CA GLY A 177 26.51 6.76 14.11
C GLY A 177 25.04 7.19 14.30
N SER A 178 24.08 6.57 13.63
CA SER A 178 22.64 6.85 13.78
C SER A 178 21.88 5.56 14.07
N THR A 179 21.14 5.52 15.18
CA THR A 179 20.17 4.43 15.40
C THR A 179 18.86 4.85 14.77
N SER A 180 18.59 4.44 13.53
CA SER A 180 17.27 4.60 12.92
C SER A 180 16.38 3.42 13.30
N TYR A 181 15.11 3.71 13.54
CA TYR A 181 14.07 2.70 13.74
C TYR A 181 13.12 2.74 12.56
N SER A 182 12.57 1.61 12.15
CA SER A 182 11.50 1.55 11.15
C SER A 182 10.35 0.65 11.57
N LYS A 183 9.16 0.93 11.03
CA LYS A 183 7.97 0.10 11.22
C LYS A 183 7.12 0.15 9.98
N VAL A 184 6.51 -0.99 9.64
CA VAL A 184 5.42 -1.06 8.66
C VAL A 184 4.10 -0.79 9.36
N LEU A 185 3.37 0.20 8.88
CA LEU A 185 2.07 0.63 9.36
C LEU A 185 1.02 0.29 8.30
N ILE A 186 -0.11 -0.27 8.73
CA ILE A 186 -1.22 -0.65 7.82
C ILE A 186 -2.47 0.10 8.27
N PRO A 187 -2.87 1.18 7.57
CA PRO A 187 -4.13 1.86 7.82
C PRO A 187 -5.30 0.95 7.47
N ILE A 188 -6.24 0.81 8.40
CA ILE A 188 -7.49 0.08 8.20
C ILE A 188 -8.63 1.08 8.22
N SER A 189 -9.26 1.25 7.06
CA SER A 189 -10.48 2.06 6.95
C SER A 189 -11.66 1.27 7.49
N ILE A 190 -12.28 1.76 8.57
CA ILE A 190 -13.62 1.30 8.95
C ILE A 190 -14.56 1.90 7.92
N HIS A 191 -15.53 1.11 7.45
CA HIS A 191 -16.50 1.51 6.42
C HIS A 191 -17.00 2.94 6.61
N ALA A 192 -17.11 3.68 5.50
CA ALA A 192 -17.95 4.86 5.46
C ALA A 192 -19.35 4.43 5.89
N GLU A 193 -19.74 4.76 7.12
CA GLU A 193 -21.15 4.79 7.48
C GLU A 193 -21.82 5.67 6.43
N SER A 194 -22.75 5.07 5.69
CA SER A 194 -23.70 5.83 4.91
C SER A 194 -24.40 6.77 5.87
N ILE A 195 -24.07 8.06 5.81
CA ILE A 195 -24.85 9.10 6.45
C ILE A 195 -26.19 9.15 5.71
N SER A 196 -27.08 8.24 6.08
CA SER A 196 -28.51 8.37 5.87
C SER A 196 -29.08 8.95 7.15
N ALA A 197 -29.16 10.28 7.21
CA ALA A 197 -29.95 11.00 8.20
C ALA A 197 -30.44 12.27 7.49
N SER A 198 -31.58 12.15 6.81
CA SER A 198 -32.89 12.64 7.28
C SER A 198 -33.12 14.10 6.86
N LEU A 199 -33.71 14.27 5.67
CA LEU A 199 -34.41 15.51 5.34
C LEU A 199 -35.68 15.58 6.20
N PRO A 200 -35.90 16.68 6.95
CA PRO A 200 -37.16 16.85 7.65
C PRO A 200 -38.29 17.09 6.64
N SER A 201 -39.46 16.57 7.01
CA SER A 201 -40.74 16.67 6.29
C SER A 201 -41.20 18.11 6.16
#